data_AF-A0A7X8C0U6-F1
#
_entry.id   AF-A0A7X8C0U6-F1
#
_cell.length_a   1.000
_cell.length_b   1.000
_cell.length_c   1.000
_cell.angle_alpha   90.00
_cell.angle_beta   90.00
_cell.angle_gamma   90.00
#
_symmetry.space_group_name_H-M   'P 1'
#
loop_
_entity.id
_entity.type
_entity.pdbx_description
1 polymer ?
#
loop_
_entity_poly.entity_id
_entity_poly.type
_entity_poly.pdbx_seq_one_letter_code
_entity_poly.pdbx_strand_id
1 'polypeptide(L)'
;MNKIPLFFRTLLLLFSIFFSFSFSSLSQNFNEKLLLDGVVPLYAYGLDTTGHWWAVTQPFQGKYRVIVDGEESSTYDDISPIKFSPNGINWCFFGNASNNIYLVDDSSDNLFEDATDFGEITFSPNGDYRAFSYFRAGIEVIHLPNRKIEVENRVGKLFIDNSGTRFALVGRRLDVFVLNVNGKESSTYDEIIPIGFWHTGEFIYAARNGFFWEVYQGDKSLGESYSKIVSYKINTFGTVLALLVRLNTGQNMSLLFSDEYREPIYGKTYDEVWGLALHPELPLIGYAAGDKYRDYVIQNSTEYYAPGAFSDPFYTHDGEELLFVGVGNFNPYISINGRNYDIFIGLTEETQVAKKPKHPTFAYSTRTTLLVHYYEKNEYYTGYMTDETSETIWNWRKGEYQTLGAIHDRLYLISCKL
;
A
#
# COMPACT_ATOMS: atom_id res chain seq x y z
N MET A 1 16.05 -78.23 12.62
CA MET A 1 15.47 -78.91 11.44
C MET A 1 13.98 -78.62 11.38
N ASN A 2 13.58 -77.86 10.35
CA ASN A 2 12.34 -77.95 9.58
C ASN A 2 10.95 -78.17 10.22
N LYS A 3 10.12 -77.14 9.98
CA LYS A 3 8.80 -77.15 9.30
C LYS A 3 7.50 -77.31 10.11
N ILE A 4 6.78 -76.20 10.14
CA ILE A 4 5.32 -76.01 10.20
C ILE A 4 4.70 -76.48 8.86
N PRO A 5 3.48 -77.07 8.78
CA PRO A 5 2.26 -76.32 8.34
C PRO A 5 0.90 -76.88 8.87
N LEU A 6 -0.05 -76.07 9.38
CA LEU A 6 -1.16 -75.29 8.76
C LEU A 6 -2.57 -75.95 8.79
N PHE A 7 -3.57 -75.06 8.95
CA PHE A 7 -4.99 -75.11 8.54
C PHE A 7 -6.03 -75.78 9.49
N PHE A 8 -7.25 -75.24 9.75
CA PHE A 8 -8.10 -74.24 9.06
C PHE A 8 -9.32 -73.76 9.93
N ARG A 9 -9.77 -72.50 9.67
CA ARG A 9 -11.15 -71.92 9.78
C ARG A 9 -11.67 -71.56 11.20
N THR A 10 -12.25 -70.38 11.52
CA THR A 10 -13.11 -69.42 10.81
C THR A 10 -13.20 -68.13 11.63
N LEU A 11 -13.04 -66.93 11.03
CA LEU A 11 -13.83 -65.68 11.24
C LEU A 11 -13.08 -64.52 10.56
N LEU A 12 -13.47 -64.20 9.32
CA LEU A 12 -12.90 -63.08 8.56
C LEU A 12 -13.95 -61.95 8.60
N LEU A 13 -13.77 -61.02 9.54
CA LEU A 13 -14.58 -59.82 9.69
C LEU A 13 -13.92 -58.73 8.82
N LEU A 14 -14.57 -58.40 7.71
CA LEU A 14 -14.25 -57.28 6.83
C LEU A 14 -14.36 -55.97 7.62
N PHE A 15 -13.22 -55.36 7.94
CA PHE A 15 -13.16 -53.96 8.39
C PHE A 15 -12.77 -53.10 7.19
N SER A 16 -13.76 -52.70 6.38
CA SER A 16 -13.59 -51.66 5.38
C SER A 16 -13.54 -50.31 6.11
N ILE A 17 -12.33 -49.87 6.46
CA ILE A 17 -12.08 -48.51 6.93
C ILE A 17 -12.26 -47.59 5.71
N PHE A 18 -13.41 -46.91 5.65
CA PHE A 18 -13.57 -45.73 4.79
C PHE A 18 -12.66 -44.64 5.36
N PHE A 19 -11.44 -44.55 4.84
CA PHE A 19 -10.62 -43.34 4.95
C PHE A 19 -11.25 -42.30 4.02
N SER A 20 -12.21 -41.53 4.53
CA SER A 20 -12.64 -40.32 3.87
C SER A 20 -11.50 -39.30 3.98
N PHE A 21 -10.59 -39.32 3.01
CA PHE A 21 -9.78 -38.15 2.71
C PHE A 21 -10.73 -37.07 2.21
N SER A 22 -11.16 -36.19 3.11
CA SER A 22 -11.80 -34.93 2.74
C SER A 22 -10.73 -34.08 2.06
N PHE A 23 -10.60 -34.20 0.74
CA PHE A 23 -9.96 -33.15 -0.04
C PHE A 23 -10.86 -31.91 0.07
N SER A 24 -10.54 -31.01 1.00
CA SER A 24 -11.12 -29.66 0.98
C SER A 24 -10.63 -28.99 -0.30
N SER A 25 -11.51 -28.85 -1.28
CA SER A 25 -11.20 -28.02 -2.44
C SER A 25 -11.16 -26.56 -2.00
N LEU A 26 -10.24 -25.76 -2.56
CA LEU A 26 -10.16 -24.33 -2.23
C LEU A 26 -11.49 -23.60 -2.53
N SER A 27 -12.29 -24.15 -3.45
CA SER A 27 -13.65 -23.68 -3.73
C SER A 27 -14.58 -23.69 -2.51
N GLN A 28 -14.39 -24.61 -1.56
CA GLN A 28 -15.21 -24.69 -0.34
C GLN A 28 -14.80 -23.66 0.72
N ASN A 29 -13.71 -22.92 0.48
CA ASN A 29 -13.21 -21.93 1.42
C ASN A 29 -13.69 -20.50 1.14
N PHE A 30 -14.53 -20.32 0.12
CA PHE A 30 -15.15 -19.03 -0.17
C PHE A 30 -16.29 -18.76 0.82
N ASN A 31 -16.31 -17.55 1.36
CA ASN A 31 -17.39 -17.06 2.20
C ASN A 31 -17.88 -15.71 1.70
N GLU A 32 -19.19 -15.51 1.77
CA GLU A 32 -19.86 -14.26 1.49
C GLU A 32 -20.56 -13.76 2.75
N LYS A 33 -20.39 -12.47 3.06
CA LYS A 33 -21.07 -11.83 4.18
C LYS A 33 -21.74 -10.55 3.69
N LEU A 34 -23.07 -10.48 3.82
CA LEU A 34 -23.79 -9.23 3.62
C LEU A 34 -23.35 -8.23 4.71
N LEU A 35 -22.85 -7.08 4.28
CA LEU A 35 -22.43 -5.99 5.15
C LEU A 35 -23.51 -4.92 5.25
N LEU A 36 -24.07 -4.50 4.11
CA LEU A 36 -25.15 -3.52 4.00
C LEU A 36 -26.29 -4.10 3.17
N ASP A 37 -27.52 -3.95 3.66
CA ASP A 37 -28.73 -4.54 3.07
C ASP A 37 -29.33 -3.76 1.90
N GLY A 38 -28.78 -2.57 1.62
CA GLY A 38 -29.19 -1.67 0.54
C GLY A 38 -30.44 -0.83 0.85
N VAL A 39 -30.81 -0.68 2.13
CA VAL A 39 -31.91 0.22 2.52
C VAL A 39 -31.55 1.69 2.27
N VAL A 40 -30.28 2.05 2.46
CA VAL A 40 -29.76 3.39 2.19
C VAL A 40 -28.88 3.33 0.94
N PRO A 41 -29.01 4.27 -0.02
CA PRO A 41 -28.19 4.29 -1.22
C PRO A 41 -26.69 4.26 -0.92
N LEU A 42 -25.96 3.39 -1.63
CA LEU A 42 -24.53 3.26 -1.52
C LEU A 42 -23.84 4.28 -2.44
N TYR A 43 -23.00 5.14 -1.87
CA TYR A 43 -22.30 6.19 -2.62
C TYR A 43 -20.87 5.79 -2.99
N ALA A 44 -20.14 5.20 -2.03
CA ALA A 44 -18.78 4.72 -2.23
C ALA A 44 -18.46 3.62 -1.21
N TYR A 45 -17.45 2.81 -1.48
CA TYR A 45 -16.91 1.84 -0.53
C TYR A 45 -15.47 1.52 -0.85
N GLY A 46 -14.79 0.90 0.11
CA GLY A 46 -13.43 0.43 -0.07
C GLY A 46 -12.98 -0.47 1.08
N LEU A 47 -11.83 -1.09 0.87
CA LEU A 47 -11.18 -1.98 1.81
C LEU A 47 -9.75 -1.49 2.00
N ASP A 48 -9.34 -1.24 3.23
CA ASP A 48 -7.94 -0.87 3.51
C ASP A 48 -7.02 -2.09 3.41
N THR A 49 -5.71 -1.88 3.46
CA THR A 49 -4.72 -2.97 3.35
C THR A 49 -4.69 -3.92 4.56
N THR A 50 -5.36 -3.56 5.66
CA THR A 50 -5.40 -4.36 6.89
C THR A 50 -6.74 -5.09 7.11
N GLY A 51 -7.73 -4.82 6.25
CA GLY A 51 -9.02 -5.49 6.17
C GLY A 51 -10.17 -4.81 6.90
N HIS A 52 -10.02 -3.52 7.24
CA HIS A 52 -11.12 -2.61 7.58
C HIS A 52 -11.87 -2.25 6.32
N TRP A 53 -13.17 -2.55 6.29
CA TRP A 53 -14.03 -2.11 5.20
C TRP A 53 -14.71 -0.81 5.60
N TRP A 54 -14.91 0.04 4.60
CA TRP A 54 -15.67 1.27 4.77
C TRP A 54 -16.68 1.45 3.64
N ALA A 55 -17.74 2.18 3.95
CA ALA A 55 -18.75 2.59 3.00
C ALA A 55 -19.20 4.01 3.30
N VAL A 56 -19.57 4.73 2.25
CA VAL A 56 -20.31 5.99 2.33
C VAL A 56 -21.70 5.71 1.81
N THR A 57 -22.70 5.99 2.62
CA THR A 57 -24.12 5.90 2.24
C THR A 57 -24.73 7.30 2.19
N GLN A 58 -25.85 7.43 1.48
CA GLN A 58 -26.54 8.71 1.30
C GLN A 58 -27.98 8.67 1.88
N PRO A 59 -28.16 8.83 3.21
CA PRO A 59 -29.48 8.80 3.86
C PRO A 59 -30.49 9.82 3.33
N PHE A 60 -30.00 10.99 2.92
CA PHE A 60 -30.81 12.05 2.31
C PHE A 60 -30.04 12.70 1.16
N GLN A 61 -30.74 13.42 0.29
CA GLN A 61 -30.09 14.14 -0.80
C GLN A 61 -29.02 15.12 -0.27
N GLY A 62 -27.77 14.95 -0.68
CA GLY A 62 -26.65 15.79 -0.23
C GLY A 62 -26.24 15.58 1.23
N LYS A 63 -26.61 14.45 1.84
CA LYS A 63 -26.15 14.07 3.18
C LYS A 63 -25.44 12.74 3.13
N TYR A 64 -24.23 12.68 3.67
CA TYR A 64 -23.37 11.51 3.66
C TYR A 64 -23.23 10.93 5.07
N ARG A 65 -23.15 9.61 5.14
CA ARG A 65 -22.82 8.86 6.35
C ARG A 65 -21.68 7.92 6.04
N VAL A 66 -20.65 7.94 6.88
CA VAL A 66 -19.54 7.01 6.81
C VAL A 66 -19.84 5.81 7.70
N ILE A 67 -19.52 4.62 7.21
CA ILE A 67 -19.61 3.36 7.95
C ILE A 67 -18.22 2.73 7.90
N VAL A 68 -17.64 2.40 9.06
CA VAL A 68 -16.37 1.66 9.14
C VAL A 68 -16.62 0.42 9.99
N ASP A 69 -16.37 -0.76 9.43
CA ASP A 69 -16.62 -2.05 10.05
C ASP A 69 -18.00 -2.28 10.67
N GLY A 70 -19.00 -1.57 10.15
CA GLY A 70 -20.39 -1.65 10.60
C GLY A 70 -20.76 -0.59 11.65
N GLU A 71 -19.81 0.22 12.09
CA GLU A 71 -20.06 1.38 12.94
C GLU A 71 -20.41 2.60 12.08
N GLU A 72 -21.59 3.17 12.32
CA GLU A 72 -22.11 4.31 11.56
C GLU A 72 -21.75 5.63 12.23
N SER A 73 -21.27 6.60 11.45
CA SER A 73 -21.08 7.97 11.90
C SER A 73 -22.37 8.81 11.86
N SER A 74 -22.27 10.01 12.42
CA SER A 74 -23.25 11.09 12.20
C SER A 74 -23.41 11.42 10.70
N THR A 75 -24.49 12.12 10.34
CA THR A 75 -24.70 12.56 8.95
C THR A 75 -24.10 13.93 8.70
N TYR A 76 -23.36 14.06 7.61
CA TYR A 76 -22.61 15.27 7.23
C TYR A 76 -23.09 15.80 5.87
N ASP A 77 -22.99 17.12 5.68
CA ASP A 77 -23.20 17.81 4.40
C ASP A 77 -22.10 17.50 3.39
N ASP A 78 -20.86 17.37 3.88
CA ASP A 78 -19.67 17.06 3.10
C ASP A 78 -18.68 16.26 3.96
N ILE A 79 -17.85 15.43 3.32
CA ILE A 79 -16.86 14.59 3.99
C ILE A 79 -15.53 14.59 3.23
N SER A 80 -14.41 14.58 3.95
CA SER A 80 -13.12 14.28 3.34
C SER A 80 -12.99 12.77 3.06
N PRO A 81 -12.06 12.35 2.18
CA PRO A 81 -11.69 10.95 2.06
C PRO A 81 -11.27 10.37 3.42
N ILE A 82 -11.71 9.15 3.70
CA ILE A 82 -11.35 8.42 4.92
C ILE A 82 -9.86 8.05 4.85
N LYS A 83 -9.14 8.26 5.95
CA LYS A 83 -7.73 7.89 6.08
C LYS A 83 -7.58 6.80 7.12
N PHE A 84 -6.93 5.71 6.73
CA PHE A 84 -6.50 4.65 7.63
C PHE A 84 -5.01 4.83 7.95
N SER A 85 -4.65 4.55 9.19
CA SER A 85 -3.26 4.42 9.62
C SER A 85 -2.60 3.23 8.90
N PRO A 86 -1.29 3.27 8.61
CA PRO A 86 -0.58 2.15 7.96
C PRO A 86 -0.67 0.82 8.72
N ASN A 87 -0.80 0.87 10.05
CA ASN A 87 -1.03 -0.32 10.87
C ASN A 87 -2.51 -0.71 10.98
N GLY A 88 -3.44 0.03 10.36
CA GLY A 88 -4.87 -0.23 10.37
C GLY A 88 -5.57 -0.03 11.70
N ILE A 89 -4.89 0.38 12.77
CA ILE A 89 -5.50 0.47 14.10
C ILE A 89 -6.41 1.69 14.20
N ASN A 90 -5.96 2.81 13.64
CA ASN A 90 -6.64 4.09 13.67
C ASN A 90 -7.19 4.45 12.29
N TRP A 91 -8.31 5.16 12.26
CA TRP A 91 -8.85 5.81 11.06
C TRP A 91 -9.45 7.16 11.43
N CYS A 92 -9.55 8.07 10.46
CA CYS A 92 -10.25 9.33 10.65
C CYS A 92 -10.64 9.99 9.32
N PHE A 93 -11.62 10.88 9.39
CA PHE A 93 -12.04 11.76 8.31
C PHE A 93 -12.59 13.08 8.86
N PHE A 94 -12.69 14.10 8.02
CA PHE A 94 -13.41 15.33 8.34
C PHE A 94 -14.85 15.25 7.86
N GLY A 95 -15.80 15.65 8.70
CA GLY A 95 -17.19 15.85 8.34
C GLY A 95 -17.60 17.30 8.55
N ASN A 96 -18.30 17.89 7.59
CA ASN A 96 -18.92 19.20 7.75
C ASN A 96 -20.41 19.02 8.04
N ALA A 97 -20.90 19.61 9.13
CA ALA A 97 -22.33 19.66 9.43
C ALA A 97 -22.72 21.02 10.00
N SER A 98 -23.72 21.67 9.38
CA SER A 98 -24.23 22.97 9.81
C SER A 98 -23.13 24.06 9.92
N ASN A 99 -22.21 24.09 8.95
CA ASN A 99 -21.03 24.97 8.90
C ASN A 99 -20.01 24.75 10.02
N ASN A 100 -20.10 23.64 10.75
CA ASN A 100 -19.08 23.22 11.69
C ASN A 100 -18.28 22.05 11.13
N ILE A 101 -16.98 22.05 11.41
CA ILE A 101 -16.08 20.97 11.00
C ILE A 101 -15.84 20.05 12.18
N TYR A 102 -15.98 18.75 11.92
CA TYR A 102 -15.74 17.67 12.85
C TYR A 102 -14.59 16.82 12.35
N LEU A 103 -13.62 16.52 13.21
CA LEU A 103 -12.72 15.39 12.98
C LEU A 103 -13.38 14.16 13.61
N VAL A 104 -13.76 13.22 12.77
CA VAL A 104 -14.37 11.95 13.17
C VAL A 104 -13.29 10.89 13.17
N ASP A 105 -13.13 10.19 14.29
CA ASP A 105 -12.22 9.06 14.43
C ASP A 105 -12.90 7.88 15.13
N ASP A 106 -12.12 6.84 15.39
CA ASP A 106 -12.53 5.59 16.05
C ASP A 106 -13.03 5.80 17.51
N SER A 107 -12.78 6.96 18.10
CA SER A 107 -13.06 7.23 19.51
C SER A 107 -14.11 8.31 19.74
N SER A 108 -14.23 9.30 18.84
CA SER A 108 -15.13 10.46 19.03
C SER A 108 -15.26 11.39 17.82
N ASP A 109 -16.33 12.19 17.82
CA ASP A 109 -16.51 13.36 16.96
C ASP A 109 -15.94 14.60 17.66
N ASN A 110 -14.82 15.14 17.17
CA ASN A 110 -14.19 16.34 17.72
C ASN A 110 -14.62 17.60 16.95
N LEU A 111 -15.36 18.49 17.61
CA LEU A 111 -15.87 19.74 17.03
C LEU A 111 -14.80 20.85 17.00
N PHE A 112 -14.66 21.51 15.86
CA PHE A 112 -13.82 22.70 15.67
C PHE A 112 -14.67 23.88 15.19
N GLU A 113 -15.20 24.66 16.15
CA GLU A 113 -16.10 25.79 15.87
C GLU A 113 -15.42 26.97 15.15
N ASP A 114 -14.10 27.10 15.26
CA ASP A 114 -13.33 28.17 14.63
C ASP A 114 -12.78 27.79 13.24
N ALA A 115 -13.02 26.56 12.78
CA ALA A 115 -12.52 26.07 11.51
C ALA A 115 -13.40 26.57 10.35
N THR A 116 -12.78 27.20 9.36
CA THR A 116 -13.42 27.68 8.13
C THR A 116 -13.33 26.67 6.98
N ASP A 117 -12.33 25.79 7.01
CA ASP A 117 -12.14 24.71 6.03
C ASP A 117 -11.29 23.59 6.65
N PHE A 118 -11.43 22.35 6.17
CA PHE A 118 -10.61 21.24 6.65
C PHE A 118 -9.31 21.15 5.84
N GLY A 119 -8.25 20.68 6.50
CA GLY A 119 -6.93 20.54 5.90
C GLY A 119 -6.57 19.10 5.63
N GLU A 120 -5.33 18.73 5.95
CA GLU A 120 -4.79 17.40 5.71
C GLU A 120 -4.94 16.51 6.94
N ILE A 121 -5.09 15.20 6.73
CA ILE A 121 -4.91 14.16 7.76
C ILE A 121 -3.69 13.33 7.37
N THR A 122 -2.76 13.14 8.32
CA THR A 122 -1.56 12.33 8.13
C THR A 122 -1.30 11.45 9.35
N PHE A 123 -0.79 10.25 9.10
CA PHE A 123 -0.34 9.32 10.14
C PHE A 123 1.18 9.21 10.14
N SER A 124 1.74 8.86 11.29
CA SER A 124 3.12 8.43 11.38
C SER A 124 3.31 7.14 10.55
N PRO A 125 4.52 6.87 10.04
CA PRO A 125 4.76 5.68 9.21
C PRO A 125 4.37 4.36 9.89
N ASN A 126 4.57 4.23 11.21
CA ASN A 126 4.09 3.10 12.01
C ASN A 126 2.58 3.12 12.33
N GLY A 127 1.87 4.21 12.09
CA GLY A 127 0.43 4.37 12.31
C GLY A 127 -0.03 4.69 13.74
N ASP A 128 0.90 4.82 14.68
CA ASP A 128 0.59 5.03 16.10
C ASP A 128 0.19 6.47 16.44
N TYR A 129 0.65 7.44 15.64
CA TYR A 129 0.38 8.85 15.85
C TYR A 129 -0.31 9.46 14.62
N ARG A 130 -1.15 10.45 14.87
CA ARG A 130 -1.82 11.24 13.84
C ARG A 130 -1.51 12.72 14.00
N ALA A 131 -1.47 13.42 12.88
CA ALA A 131 -1.53 14.86 12.83
C ALA A 131 -2.58 15.25 11.79
N PHE A 132 -3.21 16.38 12.02
CA PHE A 132 -4.18 16.92 11.08
C PHE A 132 -4.12 18.44 11.05
N SER A 133 -4.69 19.04 10.03
CA SER A 133 -4.81 20.48 9.94
C SER A 133 -6.22 20.92 9.56
N TYR A 134 -6.53 22.17 9.88
CA TYR A 134 -7.70 22.89 9.40
C TYR A 134 -7.34 24.35 9.23
N PHE A 135 -8.16 25.09 8.48
CA PHE A 135 -7.97 26.51 8.27
C PHE A 135 -8.87 27.30 9.21
N ARG A 136 -8.32 28.36 9.80
CA ARG A 136 -9.06 29.36 10.57
C ARG A 136 -8.71 30.73 10.03
N ALA A 137 -9.71 31.40 9.44
CA ALA A 137 -9.53 32.73 8.83
C ALA A 137 -8.34 32.79 7.84
N GLY A 138 -8.15 31.72 7.05
CA GLY A 138 -7.08 31.60 6.06
C GLY A 138 -5.71 31.17 6.60
N ILE A 139 -5.55 31.02 7.92
CA ILE A 139 -4.33 30.48 8.54
C ILE A 139 -4.51 28.98 8.75
N GLU A 140 -3.51 28.19 8.36
CA GLU A 140 -3.52 26.75 8.64
C GLU A 140 -3.08 26.48 10.08
N VAL A 141 -3.93 25.81 10.84
CA VAL A 141 -3.65 25.33 12.19
C VAL A 141 -3.40 23.83 12.12
N ILE A 142 -2.18 23.42 12.40
CA ILE A 142 -1.78 22.01 12.45
C ILE A 142 -1.85 21.54 13.90
N HIS A 143 -2.62 20.48 14.13
CA HIS A 143 -2.68 19.73 15.37
C HIS A 143 -1.74 18.53 15.29
N LEU A 144 -0.66 18.60 16.07
CA LEU A 144 0.28 17.52 16.30
C LEU A 144 -0.11 16.78 17.59
N PRO A 145 0.39 15.55 17.81
CA PRO A 145 0.07 14.77 19.01
C PRO A 145 0.31 15.50 20.34
N ASN A 146 1.30 16.39 20.41
CA ASN A 146 1.73 17.05 21.65
C ASN A 146 1.53 18.58 21.66
N ARG A 147 1.14 19.20 20.54
CA ARG A 147 0.98 20.66 20.44
C ARG A 147 0.20 21.07 19.20
N LYS A 148 -0.16 22.35 19.13
CA LYS A 148 -0.69 22.99 17.93
C LYS A 148 0.33 23.99 17.39
N ILE A 149 0.40 24.14 16.07
CA ILE A 149 1.23 25.15 15.41
C ILE A 149 0.40 25.85 14.32
N GLU A 150 0.73 27.11 14.07
CA GLU A 150 0.17 27.88 12.96
C GLU A 150 1.21 27.95 11.85
N VAL A 151 0.78 27.70 10.61
CA VAL A 151 1.67 27.65 9.45
C VAL A 151 1.08 28.49 8.33
N GLU A 152 1.96 29.22 7.64
CA GLU A 152 1.60 30.01 6.47
C GLU A 152 2.34 29.49 5.23
N ASN A 153 1.66 29.50 4.08
CA ASN A 153 2.21 29.14 2.78
C ASN A 153 2.87 27.75 2.75
N ARG A 154 2.28 26.77 3.45
CA ARG A 154 2.68 25.36 3.33
C ARG A 154 2.35 24.83 1.93
N VAL A 155 3.21 23.98 1.41
CA VAL A 155 3.01 23.29 0.14
C VAL A 155 3.23 21.80 0.34
N GLY A 156 2.35 20.99 -0.25
CA GLY A 156 2.46 19.53 -0.18
C GLY A 156 2.13 18.96 1.20
N LYS A 157 2.65 17.76 1.47
CA LYS A 157 2.27 16.90 2.60
C LYS A 157 2.92 17.34 3.93
N LEU A 158 2.23 17.12 5.06
CA LEU A 158 2.83 17.12 6.40
C LEU A 158 3.44 15.75 6.72
N PHE A 159 4.66 15.76 7.25
CA PHE A 159 5.35 14.56 7.73
C PHE A 159 5.49 14.60 9.24
N ILE A 160 5.24 13.47 9.90
CA ILE A 160 5.56 13.25 11.31
C ILE A 160 6.40 11.99 11.45
N ASP A 161 7.24 11.92 12.48
CA ASP A 161 8.06 10.74 12.74
C ASP A 161 7.27 9.64 13.48
N ASN A 162 7.86 8.45 13.60
CA ASN A 162 7.24 7.30 14.29
C ASN A 162 6.94 7.55 15.78
N SER A 163 7.54 8.59 16.39
CA SER A 163 7.26 8.99 17.77
C SER A 163 6.19 10.07 17.89
N GLY A 164 5.74 10.66 16.78
CA GLY A 164 4.80 11.78 16.77
C GLY A 164 5.34 13.07 17.40
N THR A 165 6.64 13.13 17.72
CA THR A 165 7.26 14.28 18.39
C THR A 165 7.89 15.26 17.41
N ARG A 166 8.24 14.79 16.21
CA ARG A 166 8.89 15.58 15.17
C ARG A 166 7.99 15.73 13.97
N PHE A 167 8.10 16.89 13.31
CA PHE A 167 7.39 17.17 12.07
C PHE A 167 8.29 17.83 11.03
N ALA A 168 7.93 17.65 9.76
CA ALA A 168 8.53 18.37 8.65
C ALA A 168 7.47 18.78 7.63
N LEU A 169 7.66 19.95 7.04
CA LEU A 169 6.80 20.50 5.99
C LEU A 169 7.61 21.38 5.05
N VAL A 170 7.14 21.52 3.81
CA VAL A 170 7.71 22.44 2.84
C VAL A 170 6.94 23.75 2.87
N GLY A 171 7.64 24.87 3.01
CA GLY A 171 7.10 26.21 2.94
C GLY A 171 7.53 26.90 1.65
N ARG A 172 6.66 27.71 1.06
CA ARG A 172 6.99 28.57 -0.08
C ARG A 172 7.36 29.98 0.40
N ARG A 173 8.44 30.54 -0.15
CA ARG A 173 8.92 31.91 0.09
C ARG A 173 9.07 32.58 -1.28
N LEU A 174 8.06 33.33 -1.71
CA LEU A 174 7.98 33.87 -3.08
C LEU A 174 8.12 32.73 -4.12
N ASP A 175 9.26 32.66 -4.81
CA ASP A 175 9.55 31.68 -5.87
C ASP A 175 10.52 30.58 -5.45
N VAL A 176 10.92 30.53 -4.16
CA VAL A 176 11.79 29.49 -3.62
C VAL A 176 11.08 28.71 -2.51
N PHE A 177 11.63 27.54 -2.18
CA PHE A 177 11.11 26.64 -1.17
C PHE A 177 12.10 26.47 -0.02
N VAL A 178 11.57 26.28 1.18
CA VAL A 178 12.31 25.94 2.39
C VAL A 178 11.71 24.69 3.02
N LEU A 179 12.56 23.81 3.52
CA LEU A 179 12.13 22.71 4.38
C LEU A 179 12.13 23.22 5.82
N ASN A 180 10.98 23.14 6.49
CA ASN A 180 10.88 23.40 7.91
C ASN A 180 10.85 22.07 8.67
N VAL A 181 11.84 21.82 9.52
CA VAL A 181 11.88 20.67 10.43
C VAL A 181 11.80 21.19 11.86
N ASN A 182 10.73 20.84 12.56
CA ASN A 182 10.50 21.25 13.96
C ASN A 182 10.58 22.76 14.24
N GLY A 183 10.25 23.60 13.27
CA GLY A 183 10.32 25.06 13.37
C GLY A 183 11.64 25.66 12.89
N LYS A 184 12.65 24.86 12.54
CA LYS A 184 13.91 25.32 11.93
C LYS A 184 13.81 25.19 10.41
N GLU A 185 14.04 26.28 9.70
CA GLU A 185 14.08 26.29 8.24
C GLU A 185 15.47 25.94 7.71
N SER A 186 15.50 25.20 6.60
CA SER A 186 16.70 24.97 5.78
C SER A 186 17.12 26.23 5.03
N SER A 187 18.22 26.12 4.27
CA SER A 187 18.48 27.03 3.14
C SER A 187 17.32 27.04 2.14
N THR A 188 17.27 28.06 1.29
CA THR A 188 16.31 28.15 0.19
C THR A 188 16.75 27.33 -1.02
N TYR A 189 15.80 26.71 -1.69
CA TYR A 189 16.02 25.90 -2.90
C TYR A 189 14.97 26.22 -3.97
N ASP A 190 15.28 25.93 -5.23
CA ASP A 190 14.32 26.10 -6.33
C ASP A 190 13.16 25.11 -6.23
N GLU A 191 13.41 23.95 -5.63
CA GLU A 191 12.42 22.88 -5.44
C GLU A 191 12.89 21.93 -4.33
N ILE A 192 11.93 21.34 -3.60
CA ILE A 192 12.21 20.36 -2.55
C ILE A 192 11.28 19.17 -2.73
N ILE A 193 11.86 17.96 -2.74
CA ILE A 193 11.15 16.69 -2.64
C ILE A 193 11.33 16.20 -1.20
N PRO A 194 10.32 16.37 -0.32
CA PRO A 194 10.38 15.82 1.02
C PRO A 194 10.22 14.30 0.96
N ILE A 195 11.09 13.56 1.66
CA ILE A 195 11.12 12.09 1.60
C ILE A 195 10.57 11.47 2.89
N GLY A 196 11.15 11.78 4.04
CA GLY A 196 10.70 11.23 5.32
C GLY A 196 11.75 11.28 6.43
N PHE A 197 11.36 10.90 7.63
CA PHE A 197 12.27 10.83 8.77
C PHE A 197 13.11 9.54 8.72
N TRP A 198 14.42 9.68 8.91
CA TRP A 198 15.28 8.56 9.30
C TRP A 198 14.96 8.13 10.73
N HIS A 199 15.40 6.95 11.18
CA HIS A 199 15.13 6.47 12.54
C HIS A 199 15.83 7.31 13.62
N THR A 200 16.98 7.91 13.28
CA THR A 200 17.66 8.95 14.10
C THR A 200 16.83 10.24 14.17
N GLY A 201 15.90 10.39 13.24
CA GLY A 201 14.96 11.47 12.95
C GLY A 201 15.56 12.81 12.58
N GLU A 202 16.71 12.73 11.93
CA GLU A 202 17.01 13.64 10.83
C GLU A 202 15.98 13.44 9.71
N PHE A 203 15.58 14.54 9.06
CA PHE A 203 14.66 14.46 7.92
C PHE A 203 15.45 14.31 6.62
N ILE A 204 15.04 13.38 5.77
CA ILE A 204 15.60 13.16 4.46
C ILE A 204 14.77 13.90 3.42
N TYR A 205 15.45 14.61 2.54
CA TYR A 205 14.84 15.32 1.42
C TYR A 205 15.82 15.43 0.26
N ALA A 206 15.29 15.57 -0.94
CA ALA A 206 16.08 16.03 -2.08
C ALA A 206 15.75 17.48 -2.38
N ALA A 207 16.74 18.28 -2.75
CA ALA A 207 16.54 19.67 -3.08
C ALA A 207 17.29 20.06 -4.35
N ARG A 208 16.67 20.94 -5.14
CA ARG A 208 17.20 21.41 -6.42
C ARG A 208 17.77 22.81 -6.32
N ASN A 209 18.98 22.99 -6.82
CA ASN A 209 19.61 24.29 -7.04
C ASN A 209 20.05 24.38 -8.51
N GLY A 210 19.40 25.26 -9.27
CA GLY A 210 19.57 25.33 -10.71
C GLY A 210 19.13 24.03 -11.39
N PHE A 211 20.07 23.37 -12.06
CA PHE A 211 19.81 22.15 -12.82
C PHE A 211 20.05 20.84 -12.05
N PHE A 212 20.56 20.93 -10.82
CA PHE A 212 21.02 19.76 -10.10
C PHE A 212 20.26 19.53 -8.80
N TRP A 213 19.99 18.26 -8.53
CA TRP A 213 19.41 17.74 -7.31
C TRP A 213 20.50 17.18 -6.41
N GLU A 214 20.41 17.47 -5.11
CA GLU A 214 21.20 16.82 -4.07
C GLU A 214 20.25 16.21 -3.03
N VAL A 215 20.67 15.13 -2.40
CA VAL A 215 19.90 14.44 -1.35
C VAL A 215 20.57 14.69 -0.02
N TYR A 216 19.79 15.12 0.96
CA TYR A 216 20.25 15.49 2.29
C TYR A 216 19.62 14.60 3.36
N GLN A 217 20.39 14.32 4.41
CA GLN A 217 19.92 13.83 5.70
C GLN A 217 20.21 14.92 6.73
N GLY A 218 19.18 15.63 7.17
CA GLY A 218 19.34 16.86 7.92
C GLY A 218 20.14 17.89 7.11
N ASP A 219 21.23 18.41 7.68
CA ASP A 219 22.09 19.40 7.02
C ASP A 219 23.24 18.75 6.20
N LYS A 220 23.34 17.40 6.18
CA LYS A 220 24.42 16.66 5.52
C LYS A 220 23.98 16.14 4.14
N SER A 221 24.75 16.44 3.10
CA SER A 221 24.57 15.83 1.77
C SER A 221 24.99 14.35 1.79
N LEU A 222 24.17 13.48 1.22
CA LEU A 222 24.34 12.01 1.20
C LEU A 222 25.11 11.49 -0.02
N GLY A 223 25.30 12.31 -1.05
CA GLY A 223 25.89 11.84 -2.29
C GLY A 223 26.33 12.96 -3.21
N GLU A 224 26.49 12.60 -4.48
CA GLU A 224 26.78 13.55 -5.54
C GLU A 224 25.50 14.26 -6.02
N SER A 225 25.67 15.18 -6.97
CA SER A 225 24.56 15.87 -7.59
C SER A 225 24.02 15.11 -8.80
N TYR A 226 22.69 15.10 -8.94
CA TYR A 226 21.95 14.38 -9.97
C TYR A 226 21.22 15.36 -10.89
N SER A 227 20.97 14.99 -12.14
CA SER A 227 20.15 15.81 -13.03
C SER A 227 18.66 15.68 -12.72
N LYS A 228 18.23 14.56 -12.12
CA LYS A 228 16.84 14.32 -11.70
C LYS A 228 16.75 13.26 -10.60
N ILE A 229 15.83 13.46 -9.65
CA ILE A 229 15.30 12.37 -8.81
C ILE A 229 14.09 11.77 -9.52
N VAL A 230 14.19 10.51 -9.96
CA VAL A 230 13.15 9.82 -10.73
C VAL A 230 12.09 9.24 -9.81
N SER A 231 12.51 8.57 -8.74
CA SER A 231 11.62 7.98 -7.73
C SER A 231 12.37 7.85 -6.40
N TYR A 232 11.63 7.80 -5.30
CA TYR A 232 12.17 7.63 -3.97
C TYR A 232 11.23 6.80 -3.10
N LYS A 233 11.79 6.02 -2.18
CA LYS A 233 11.07 5.34 -1.11
C LYS A 233 11.94 5.28 0.15
N ILE A 234 11.30 5.47 1.30
CA ILE A 234 11.86 5.19 2.61
C ILE A 234 11.00 4.11 3.27
N ASN A 235 11.63 3.15 3.95
CA ASN A 235 10.89 2.08 4.59
C ASN A 235 10.18 2.57 5.87
N THR A 236 9.28 1.76 6.41
CA THR A 236 8.41 2.10 7.55
C THR A 236 9.19 2.58 8.78
N PHE A 237 10.37 2.02 8.99
CA PHE A 237 11.21 2.33 10.15
C PHE A 237 12.21 3.46 9.91
N GLY A 238 12.33 3.98 8.68
CA GLY A 238 13.31 5.00 8.34
C GLY A 238 14.74 4.49 8.49
N THR A 239 15.00 3.24 8.13
CA THR A 239 16.34 2.59 8.18
C THR A 239 16.89 2.29 6.80
N VAL A 240 16.07 2.43 5.76
CA VAL A 240 16.46 2.21 4.36
C VAL A 240 15.84 3.29 3.48
N LEU A 241 16.67 3.93 2.66
CA LEU A 241 16.26 4.87 1.61
C LEU A 241 16.68 4.30 0.25
N ALA A 242 15.72 4.16 -0.65
CA ALA A 242 15.95 3.80 -2.03
C ALA A 242 15.61 4.97 -2.96
N LEU A 243 16.46 5.20 -3.95
CA LEU A 243 16.26 6.22 -4.98
C LEU A 243 16.46 5.62 -6.36
N LEU A 244 15.68 6.11 -7.31
CA LEU A 244 16.02 6.07 -8.73
C LEU A 244 16.40 7.48 -9.14
N VAL A 245 17.56 7.64 -9.77
CA VAL A 245 18.10 8.95 -10.15
C VAL A 245 18.55 8.96 -11.59
N ARG A 246 18.56 10.15 -12.20
CA ARG A 246 19.24 10.40 -13.47
C ARG A 246 20.57 11.10 -13.21
N LEU A 247 21.63 10.48 -13.70
CA LEU A 247 22.98 11.03 -13.65
C LEU A 247 23.13 12.21 -14.62
N ASN A 248 24.19 12.98 -14.44
CA ASN A 248 24.52 14.10 -15.34
C ASN A 248 24.95 13.62 -16.73
N THR A 249 25.28 12.33 -16.88
CA THR A 249 25.53 11.66 -18.16
C THR A 249 24.24 11.36 -18.95
N GLY A 250 23.07 11.50 -18.32
CA GLY A 250 21.75 11.18 -18.91
C GLY A 250 21.27 9.76 -18.63
N GLN A 251 22.16 8.85 -18.19
CA GLN A 251 21.81 7.51 -17.74
C GLN A 251 21.11 7.53 -16.38
N ASN A 252 20.32 6.51 -16.06
CA ASN A 252 19.62 6.38 -14.80
C ASN A 252 20.16 5.21 -13.99
N MET A 253 20.06 5.28 -12.66
CA MET A 253 20.52 4.20 -11.77
C MET A 253 19.71 4.17 -10.48
N SER A 254 19.82 3.07 -9.75
CA SER A 254 19.34 2.97 -8.37
C SER A 254 20.44 3.31 -7.35
N LEU A 255 20.01 3.81 -6.19
CA LEU A 255 20.82 4.01 -5.00
C LEU A 255 20.08 3.43 -3.80
N LEU A 256 20.81 2.78 -2.91
CA LEU A 256 20.26 2.24 -1.67
C LEU A 256 21.13 2.62 -0.49
N PHE A 257 20.57 3.41 0.42
CA PHE A 257 21.21 3.83 1.66
C PHE A 257 20.65 3.02 2.82
N SER A 258 21.53 2.54 3.69
CA SER A 258 21.19 1.87 4.94
C SER A 258 22.38 1.95 5.88
N ASP A 259 22.11 2.04 7.18
CA ASP A 259 23.16 2.05 8.22
C ASP A 259 23.90 0.70 8.33
N GLU A 260 23.39 -0.35 7.68
CA GLU A 260 24.09 -1.63 7.53
C GLU A 260 25.32 -1.54 6.63
N TYR A 261 25.38 -0.53 5.75
CA TYR A 261 26.47 -0.35 4.80
C TYR A 261 27.22 0.96 5.06
N ARG A 262 28.55 0.91 4.92
CA ARG A 262 29.40 2.09 5.05
C ARG A 262 29.21 3.09 3.90
N GLU A 263 28.91 2.57 2.72
CA GLU A 263 28.66 3.32 1.49
C GLU A 263 27.33 2.84 0.90
N PRO A 264 26.60 3.70 0.16
CA PRO A 264 25.36 3.27 -0.48
C PRO A 264 25.64 2.20 -1.52
N ILE A 265 24.67 1.31 -1.73
CA ILE A 265 24.72 0.33 -2.82
C ILE A 265 24.28 1.03 -4.10
N TYR A 266 25.14 0.96 -5.11
CA TYR A 266 24.92 1.53 -6.43
C TYR A 266 24.42 0.45 -7.40
N GLY A 267 23.30 0.73 -8.08
CA GLY A 267 22.82 -0.11 -9.17
C GLY A 267 23.63 0.06 -10.46
N LYS A 268 23.37 -0.81 -11.43
CA LYS A 268 23.81 -0.59 -12.81
C LYS A 268 23.09 0.60 -13.43
N THR A 269 23.66 1.12 -14.52
CA THR A 269 23.07 2.22 -15.29
C THR A 269 22.21 1.71 -16.43
N TYR A 270 21.09 2.39 -16.67
CA TYR A 270 20.11 2.07 -17.73
C TYR A 270 19.65 3.34 -18.45
N ASP A 271 19.11 3.16 -19.67
CA ASP A 271 18.52 4.26 -20.45
C ASP A 271 17.26 4.82 -19.76
N GLU A 272 16.47 3.95 -19.10
CA GLU A 272 15.28 4.31 -18.32
C GLU A 272 15.13 3.44 -17.07
N VAL A 273 14.51 3.99 -16.02
CA VAL A 273 14.15 3.29 -14.78
C VAL A 273 12.81 3.79 -14.26
N TRP A 274 11.99 2.91 -13.68
CA TRP A 274 10.68 3.24 -13.12
C TRP A 274 10.24 2.19 -12.08
N GLY A 275 9.05 2.36 -11.49
CA GLY A 275 8.43 1.35 -10.63
C GLY A 275 9.27 0.93 -9.42
N LEU A 276 9.83 1.90 -8.67
CA LEU A 276 10.62 1.57 -7.48
C LEU A 276 9.77 0.84 -6.43
N ALA A 277 10.24 -0.30 -5.96
CA ALA A 277 9.76 -1.08 -4.84
C ALA A 277 10.84 -1.13 -3.75
N LEU A 278 10.43 -1.01 -2.49
CA LEU A 278 11.31 -1.09 -1.35
C LEU A 278 10.73 -2.08 -0.35
N HIS A 279 11.55 -3.00 0.14
CA HIS A 279 11.17 -3.92 1.20
C HIS A 279 10.82 -3.13 2.46
N PRO A 280 9.78 -3.54 3.22
CA PRO A 280 9.31 -2.80 4.40
C PRO A 280 10.34 -2.63 5.54
N GLU A 281 11.45 -3.38 5.52
CA GLU A 281 12.37 -3.52 6.65
C GLU A 281 13.82 -3.65 6.19
N LEU A 282 14.10 -4.68 5.37
CA LEU A 282 15.45 -5.00 4.91
C LEU A 282 15.92 -4.06 3.79
N PRO A 283 17.24 -3.89 3.61
CA PRO A 283 17.78 -3.12 2.49
C PRO A 283 17.70 -3.92 1.18
N LEU A 284 16.48 -4.11 0.69
CA LEU A 284 16.17 -4.80 -0.56
C LEU A 284 15.25 -3.93 -1.41
N ILE A 285 15.59 -3.81 -2.69
CA ILE A 285 14.83 -3.01 -3.66
C ILE A 285 14.42 -3.85 -4.86
N GLY A 286 13.30 -3.49 -5.45
CA GLY A 286 12.88 -3.92 -6.77
C GLY A 286 12.68 -2.69 -7.64
N TYR A 287 12.97 -2.73 -8.93
CA TYR A 287 12.58 -1.66 -9.84
C TYR A 287 12.59 -2.14 -11.28
N ALA A 288 11.86 -1.45 -12.13
CA ALA A 288 11.89 -1.69 -13.56
C ALA A 288 12.99 -0.85 -14.23
N ALA A 289 13.66 -1.40 -15.23
CA ALA A 289 14.59 -0.66 -16.06
C ALA A 289 14.56 -1.13 -17.51
N GLY A 290 14.90 -0.21 -18.40
CA GLY A 290 14.92 -0.45 -19.84
C GLY A 290 16.25 -0.03 -20.44
N ASP A 291 16.75 -0.88 -21.33
CA ASP A 291 17.75 -0.52 -22.33
C ASP A 291 17.07 -0.51 -23.70
N LYS A 292 17.68 0.14 -24.71
CA LYS A 292 17.18 0.31 -26.09
C LYS A 292 16.33 -0.80 -26.74
N TYR A 293 16.44 -2.06 -26.32
CA TYR A 293 15.65 -3.18 -26.87
C TYR A 293 15.04 -4.13 -25.83
N ARG A 294 15.28 -3.94 -24.52
CA ARG A 294 14.91 -4.92 -23.50
C ARG A 294 14.57 -4.23 -22.19
N ASP A 295 13.48 -4.69 -21.60
CA ASP A 295 13.07 -4.30 -20.26
C ASP A 295 13.36 -5.42 -19.26
N TYR A 296 13.65 -5.00 -18.04
CA TYR A 296 14.00 -5.86 -16.92
C TYR A 296 13.27 -5.39 -15.67
N VAL A 297 13.03 -6.35 -14.78
CA VAL A 297 12.81 -6.06 -13.37
C VAL A 297 14.06 -6.45 -12.62
N ILE A 298 14.64 -5.48 -11.92
CA ILE A 298 15.84 -5.63 -11.12
C ILE A 298 15.41 -5.94 -9.70
N GLN A 299 15.91 -7.02 -9.12
CA GLN A 299 15.82 -7.30 -7.70
C GLN A 299 17.20 -7.14 -7.08
N ASN A 300 17.38 -6.07 -6.31
CA ASN A 300 18.65 -5.61 -5.77
C ASN A 300 19.70 -5.33 -6.87
N SER A 301 20.43 -6.36 -7.30
CA SER A 301 21.45 -6.30 -8.37
C SER A 301 21.22 -7.31 -9.50
N THR A 302 20.18 -8.13 -9.40
CA THR A 302 19.87 -9.21 -10.34
C THR A 302 18.85 -8.74 -11.35
N GLU A 303 19.14 -8.89 -12.64
CA GLU A 303 18.24 -8.53 -13.74
C GLU A 303 17.37 -9.73 -14.13
N TYR A 304 16.06 -9.57 -14.09
CA TYR A 304 15.10 -10.52 -14.66
C TYR A 304 14.49 -9.93 -15.91
N TYR A 305 14.59 -10.67 -17.01
CA TYR A 305 13.99 -10.25 -18.27
C TYR A 305 12.46 -10.20 -18.15
N ALA A 306 11.87 -9.05 -18.51
CA ALA A 306 10.44 -8.81 -18.44
C ALA A 306 9.91 -8.52 -19.86
N PRO A 307 9.44 -9.53 -20.61
CA PRO A 307 8.88 -9.32 -21.94
C PRO A 307 7.52 -8.62 -21.91
N GLY A 308 7.31 -7.71 -22.86
CA GLY A 308 6.04 -6.99 -23.06
C GLY A 308 5.81 -5.88 -22.03
N ALA A 309 4.58 -5.36 -21.99
CA ALA A 309 4.17 -4.44 -20.92
C ALA A 309 4.00 -5.20 -19.60
N PHE A 310 4.35 -4.56 -18.49
CA PHE A 310 4.22 -5.11 -17.15
C PHE A 310 3.95 -4.02 -16.10
N SER A 311 3.37 -4.43 -14.98
CA SER A 311 3.08 -3.59 -13.82
C SER A 311 4.36 -3.11 -13.15
N ASP A 312 4.27 -2.03 -12.35
CA ASP A 312 5.35 -1.74 -11.41
C ASP A 312 5.58 -2.96 -10.49
N PRO A 313 6.85 -3.31 -10.20
CA PRO A 313 7.13 -4.37 -9.26
C PRO A 313 6.76 -3.95 -7.84
N PHE A 314 6.38 -4.92 -7.01
CA PHE A 314 6.07 -4.69 -5.61
C PHE A 314 6.39 -5.90 -4.75
N TYR A 315 6.58 -5.66 -3.46
CA TYR A 315 6.81 -6.71 -2.48
C TYR A 315 5.49 -7.18 -1.87
N THR A 316 5.44 -8.44 -1.46
CA THR A 316 4.43 -8.90 -0.49
C THR A 316 4.51 -8.05 0.79
N HIS A 317 3.42 -8.04 1.58
CA HIS A 317 3.34 -7.21 2.79
C HIS A 317 4.50 -7.41 3.79
N ASP A 318 5.10 -8.60 3.80
CA ASP A 318 6.25 -8.97 4.65
C ASP A 318 7.61 -8.85 3.93
N GLY A 319 7.62 -8.50 2.65
CA GLY A 319 8.85 -8.34 1.86
C GLY A 319 9.48 -9.65 1.33
N GLU A 320 8.88 -10.81 1.62
CA GLU A 320 9.46 -12.12 1.29
C GLU A 320 9.49 -12.43 -0.21
N GLU A 321 8.56 -11.88 -0.99
CA GLU A 321 8.48 -12.10 -2.44
C GLU A 321 8.33 -10.78 -3.18
N LEU A 322 9.21 -10.55 -4.17
CA LEU A 322 9.05 -9.49 -5.17
C LEU A 322 8.25 -10.04 -6.34
N LEU A 323 7.26 -9.30 -6.81
CA LEU A 323 6.42 -9.73 -7.92
C LEU A 323 5.97 -8.58 -8.82
N PHE A 324 5.61 -8.96 -10.05
CA PHE A 324 5.02 -8.07 -11.05
C PHE A 324 4.15 -8.87 -12.02
N VAL A 325 3.18 -8.22 -12.65
CA VAL A 325 2.27 -8.82 -13.63
C VAL A 325 2.65 -8.33 -15.01
N GLY A 326 2.89 -9.24 -15.95
CA GLY A 326 3.17 -8.91 -17.35
C GLY A 326 2.09 -9.46 -18.28
N VAL A 327 1.89 -8.80 -19.42
CA VAL A 327 0.94 -9.28 -20.46
C VAL A 327 1.59 -10.28 -21.41
N GLY A 328 2.94 -10.30 -21.47
CA GLY A 328 3.71 -11.21 -22.31
C GLY A 328 3.41 -11.09 -23.80
N ASN A 329 4.04 -11.92 -24.62
CA ASN A 329 3.78 -11.95 -26.08
C ASN A 329 2.65 -12.90 -26.48
N PHE A 330 2.33 -13.87 -25.62
CA PHE A 330 1.35 -14.94 -25.91
C PHE A 330 0.30 -15.04 -24.81
N ASN A 331 0.75 -15.13 -23.56
CA ASN A 331 -0.11 -15.19 -22.38
C ASN A 331 0.38 -14.16 -21.35
N PRO A 332 -0.54 -13.56 -20.57
CA PRO A 332 -0.15 -12.84 -19.37
C PRO A 332 0.55 -13.78 -18.40
N TYR A 333 1.42 -13.23 -17.57
CA TYR A 333 2.20 -13.97 -16.60
C TYR A 333 2.34 -13.17 -15.31
N ILE A 334 2.54 -13.89 -14.20
CA ILE A 334 3.05 -13.29 -12.97
C ILE A 334 4.49 -13.74 -12.79
N SER A 335 5.38 -12.81 -12.48
CA SER A 335 6.74 -13.13 -12.06
C SER A 335 6.82 -13.07 -10.54
N ILE A 336 7.38 -14.11 -9.92
CA ILE A 336 7.60 -14.18 -8.47
C ILE A 336 9.07 -14.49 -8.24
N ASN A 337 9.80 -13.57 -7.63
CA ASN A 337 11.25 -13.64 -7.43
C ASN A 337 12.00 -14.02 -8.73
N GLY A 338 11.56 -13.44 -9.85
CA GLY A 338 12.15 -13.63 -11.18
C GLY A 338 11.72 -14.89 -11.93
N ARG A 339 10.86 -15.74 -11.35
CA ARG A 339 10.29 -16.91 -12.03
C ARG A 339 8.91 -16.57 -12.58
N ASN A 340 8.73 -16.76 -13.89
CA ASN A 340 7.46 -16.50 -14.57
C ASN A 340 6.53 -17.71 -14.50
N TYR A 341 5.25 -17.43 -14.26
CA TYR A 341 4.16 -18.40 -14.31
C TYR A 341 3.09 -17.86 -15.26
N ASP A 342 2.82 -18.62 -16.33
CA ASP A 342 1.80 -18.25 -17.32
C ASP A 342 0.40 -18.31 -16.71
N ILE A 343 -0.43 -17.35 -17.10
CA ILE A 343 -1.80 -17.16 -16.61
C ILE A 343 -2.71 -17.10 -17.83
N PHE A 344 -3.87 -17.72 -17.72
CA PHE A 344 -4.78 -17.91 -18.85
C PHE A 344 -6.04 -17.04 -18.77
N ILE A 345 -6.23 -16.29 -17.67
CA ILE A 345 -7.46 -15.54 -17.42
C ILE A 345 -7.16 -14.10 -16.98
N GLY A 346 -7.57 -13.13 -17.80
CA GLY A 346 -8.05 -11.83 -17.34
C GLY A 346 -7.08 -10.94 -16.53
N LEU A 347 -5.77 -11.10 -16.68
CA LEU A 347 -4.80 -10.17 -16.11
C LEU A 347 -4.33 -9.15 -17.16
N THR A 348 -4.23 -7.91 -16.70
CA THR A 348 -3.54 -6.80 -17.36
C THR A 348 -2.42 -6.31 -16.45
N GLU A 349 -1.52 -5.50 -16.99
CA GLU A 349 -0.49 -4.77 -16.25
C GLU A 349 -1.05 -3.82 -15.17
N GLU A 350 -2.32 -3.45 -15.28
CA GLU A 350 -3.03 -2.62 -14.30
C GLU A 350 -3.69 -3.45 -13.19
N THR A 351 -3.75 -4.77 -13.33
CA THR A 351 -4.46 -5.63 -12.37
C THR A 351 -3.69 -5.71 -11.06
N GLN A 352 -4.29 -5.22 -9.98
CA GLN A 352 -3.73 -5.38 -8.64
C GLN A 352 -3.93 -6.80 -8.12
N VAL A 353 -2.82 -7.41 -7.73
CA VAL A 353 -2.77 -8.79 -7.25
C VAL A 353 -2.41 -8.83 -5.76
N ALA A 354 -3.20 -9.58 -4.99
CA ALA A 354 -2.89 -9.95 -3.62
C ALA A 354 -2.20 -11.31 -3.57
N LYS A 355 -1.12 -11.41 -2.80
CA LYS A 355 -0.32 -12.64 -2.68
C LYS A 355 -0.16 -13.03 -1.21
N LYS A 356 -0.55 -14.25 -0.86
CA LYS A 356 -0.09 -14.88 0.39
C LYS A 356 1.39 -15.23 0.24
N PRO A 357 2.28 -14.72 1.11
CA PRO A 357 3.70 -15.01 1.03
C PRO A 357 3.99 -16.50 1.11
N LYS A 358 4.96 -16.98 0.32
CA LYS A 358 5.48 -18.35 0.33
C LYS A 358 4.40 -19.44 0.10
N HIS A 359 3.25 -19.06 -0.43
CA HIS A 359 2.15 -19.97 -0.73
C HIS A 359 1.84 -19.93 -2.23
N PRO A 360 1.50 -21.07 -2.87
CA PRO A 360 1.34 -21.17 -4.32
C PRO A 360 0.02 -20.60 -4.86
N THR A 361 -0.49 -19.56 -4.21
CA THR A 361 -1.75 -18.90 -4.57
C THR A 361 -1.55 -17.41 -4.63
N PHE A 362 -2.24 -16.74 -5.54
CA PHE A 362 -2.52 -15.31 -5.48
C PHE A 362 -3.99 -15.07 -5.82
N ALA A 363 -4.48 -13.86 -5.58
CA ALA A 363 -5.85 -13.49 -5.86
C ALA A 363 -5.93 -12.09 -6.46
N TYR A 364 -6.98 -11.87 -7.25
CA TYR A 364 -7.31 -10.58 -7.83
C TYR A 364 -8.80 -10.50 -8.07
N SER A 365 -9.31 -9.27 -8.11
CA SER A 365 -10.70 -9.03 -8.50
C SER A 365 -10.76 -8.86 -10.01
N THR A 366 -11.70 -9.55 -10.64
CA THR A 366 -12.21 -9.11 -11.95
C THR A 366 -13.13 -7.91 -11.73
N ARG A 367 -13.91 -7.50 -12.75
CA ARG A 367 -14.96 -6.50 -12.51
C ARG A 367 -16.07 -7.02 -11.59
N THR A 368 -16.30 -8.33 -11.51
CA THR A 368 -17.54 -8.89 -10.93
C THR A 368 -17.32 -9.97 -9.88
N THR A 369 -16.08 -10.39 -9.62
CA THR A 369 -15.82 -11.46 -8.64
C THR A 369 -14.36 -11.52 -8.21
N LEU A 370 -14.14 -12.07 -7.01
CA LEU A 370 -12.84 -12.49 -6.51
C LEU A 370 -12.38 -13.77 -7.21
N LEU A 371 -11.19 -13.74 -7.78
CA LEU A 371 -10.54 -14.92 -8.34
C LEU A 371 -9.31 -15.28 -7.51
N VAL A 372 -9.15 -16.56 -7.18
CA VAL A 372 -7.96 -17.12 -6.55
C VAL A 372 -7.34 -18.15 -7.48
N HIS A 373 -6.07 -17.95 -7.84
CA HIS A 373 -5.32 -18.82 -8.74
C HIS A 373 -4.25 -19.58 -7.96
N TYR A 374 -4.31 -20.92 -8.03
CA TYR A 374 -3.24 -21.80 -7.59
C TYR A 374 -2.30 -22.06 -8.77
N TYR A 375 -1.23 -21.28 -8.88
CA TYR A 375 -0.43 -21.20 -10.11
C TYR A 375 0.44 -22.43 -10.38
N GLU A 376 0.87 -23.19 -9.37
CA GLU A 376 1.64 -24.42 -9.62
C GLU A 376 0.78 -25.57 -10.17
N LYS A 377 -0.53 -25.55 -9.90
CA LYS A 377 -1.51 -26.53 -10.40
C LYS A 377 -2.32 -26.01 -11.58
N ASN A 378 -2.21 -24.72 -11.86
CA ASN A 378 -3.04 -23.98 -12.82
C ASN A 378 -4.56 -24.14 -12.55
N GLU A 379 -4.95 -24.11 -11.27
CA GLU A 379 -6.34 -24.22 -10.83
C GLU A 379 -6.90 -22.85 -10.44
N TYR A 380 -8.10 -22.53 -10.91
CA TYR A 380 -8.78 -21.28 -10.61
C TYR A 380 -10.00 -21.55 -9.75
N TYR A 381 -10.21 -20.67 -8.77
CA TYR A 381 -11.36 -20.69 -7.90
C TYR A 381 -11.99 -19.30 -7.89
N THR A 382 -13.31 -19.24 -8.00
CA THR A 382 -14.07 -17.99 -8.09
C THR A 382 -14.97 -17.83 -6.90
N GLY A 383 -15.10 -16.60 -6.44
CA GLY A 383 -16.06 -16.20 -5.43
C GLY A 383 -17.43 -15.90 -6.02
N TYR A 384 -18.30 -15.39 -5.14
CA TYR A 384 -19.63 -14.89 -5.46
C TYR A 384 -19.57 -13.79 -6.54
N MET A 385 -20.55 -13.75 -7.44
CA MET A 385 -20.62 -12.73 -8.51
C MET A 385 -21.42 -11.52 -8.05
N THR A 386 -20.90 -10.33 -8.32
CA THR A 386 -21.50 -9.02 -8.02
C THR A 386 -21.51 -8.12 -9.26
N ASP A 387 -22.17 -6.97 -9.19
CA ASP A 387 -22.22 -5.99 -10.31
C ASP A 387 -20.86 -5.31 -10.49
N GLU A 388 -20.18 -5.08 -9.36
CA GLU A 388 -18.84 -4.52 -9.27
C GLU A 388 -18.10 -5.06 -8.03
N THR A 389 -16.77 -4.98 -8.06
CA THR A 389 -15.90 -5.36 -6.93
C THR A 389 -14.80 -4.33 -6.70
N SER A 390 -14.34 -4.22 -5.44
CA SER A 390 -13.15 -3.45 -5.08
C SER A 390 -11.87 -4.20 -5.45
N GLU A 391 -10.72 -3.58 -5.19
CA GLU A 391 -9.43 -4.27 -5.20
C GLU A 391 -9.42 -5.45 -4.20
N THR A 392 -8.56 -6.44 -4.47
CA THR A 392 -8.36 -7.60 -3.59
C THR A 392 -7.17 -7.35 -2.68
N ILE A 393 -7.30 -7.71 -1.40
CA ILE A 393 -6.19 -7.73 -0.45
C ILE A 393 -5.89 -9.14 0.03
N TRP A 394 -4.67 -9.33 0.54
CA TRP A 394 -4.35 -10.44 1.43
C TRP A 394 -4.46 -9.95 2.87
N ASN A 395 -5.50 -10.35 3.57
CA ASN A 395 -5.66 -10.04 4.98
C ASN A 395 -4.80 -11.00 5.81
N TRP A 396 -3.57 -10.59 6.10
CA TRP A 396 -2.59 -11.39 6.84
C TRP A 396 -3.00 -11.68 8.28
N ARG A 397 -3.87 -10.86 8.89
CA ARG A 397 -4.40 -11.07 10.25
C ARG A 397 -5.41 -12.21 10.30
N LYS A 398 -6.23 -12.35 9.26
CA LYS A 398 -7.27 -13.38 9.15
C LYS A 398 -6.85 -14.60 8.35
N GLY A 399 -5.78 -14.49 7.56
CA GLY A 399 -5.26 -15.56 6.70
C GLY A 399 -6.18 -15.85 5.52
N GLU A 400 -6.76 -14.81 4.91
CA GLU A 400 -7.70 -14.92 3.81
C GLU A 400 -7.53 -13.80 2.78
N TYR A 401 -7.85 -14.11 1.51
CA TYR A 401 -8.06 -13.07 0.51
C TYR A 401 -9.42 -12.42 0.71
N GLN A 402 -9.50 -11.11 0.51
CA GLN A 402 -10.74 -10.35 0.69
C GLN A 402 -10.92 -9.34 -0.44
N THR A 403 -12.17 -9.16 -0.84
CA THR A 403 -12.62 -8.03 -1.67
C THR A 403 -14.05 -7.66 -1.27
N LEU A 404 -14.46 -6.45 -1.58
CA LEU A 404 -15.85 -6.03 -1.47
C LEU A 404 -16.54 -6.19 -2.83
N GLY A 405 -17.79 -6.60 -2.81
CA GLY A 405 -18.63 -6.64 -4.01
C GLY A 405 -19.97 -5.97 -3.76
N ALA A 406 -20.44 -5.18 -4.73
CA ALA A 406 -21.73 -4.51 -4.63
C ALA A 406 -22.74 -5.07 -5.64
N ILE A 407 -24.00 -5.20 -5.20
CA ILE A 407 -25.15 -5.51 -6.06
C ILE A 407 -26.20 -4.44 -5.80
N HIS A 408 -26.40 -3.54 -6.75
CA HIS A 408 -27.13 -2.29 -6.53
C HIS A 408 -26.59 -1.58 -5.26
N ASP A 409 -27.43 -1.29 -4.27
CA ASP A 409 -27.04 -0.65 -3.01
C ASP A 409 -26.57 -1.63 -1.92
N ARG A 410 -26.54 -2.94 -2.21
CA ARG A 410 -26.08 -3.96 -1.25
C ARG A 410 -24.59 -4.13 -1.32
N LEU A 411 -23.95 -4.21 -0.16
CA LEU A 411 -22.50 -4.43 -0.06
C LEU A 411 -22.21 -5.77 0.60
N TYR A 412 -21.29 -6.54 0.01
CA TYR A 412 -20.87 -7.85 0.47
C TYR A 412 -19.36 -7.88 0.68
N LEU A 413 -18.91 -8.54 1.74
CA LEU A 413 -17.53 -9.00 1.87
C LEU A 413 -17.42 -10.40 1.24
N ILE A 414 -16.58 -10.53 0.22
CA ILE A 414 -16.25 -11.78 -0.43
C ILE A 414 -14.85 -12.17 0.04
N SER A 415 -14.71 -13.37 0.60
CA SER A 415 -13.43 -13.83 1.15
C SER A 415 -13.12 -15.26 0.76
N CYS A 416 -11.85 -15.60 0.69
CA CYS A 416 -11.37 -16.96 0.46
C CYS A 416 -10.27 -17.30 1.46
N LYS A 417 -10.57 -18.24 2.36
CA LYS A 417 -9.62 -18.71 3.37
C LYS A 417 -8.67 -19.75 2.79
N LEU A 418 -7.39 -19.69 3.16
CA LEU A 418 -6.38 -20.64 2.67
C LEU A 418 -6.04 -21.73 3.70
#